data_AF-A0A8J7F548-F1
#
_entry.id   AF-A0A8J7F548-F1
#
_cell.length_a   1.000
_cell.length_b   1.000
_cell.length_c   1.000
_cell.angle_alpha   90.00
_cell.angle_beta   90.00
_cell.angle_gamma   90.00
#
_symmetry.space_group_name_H-M   'P 1'
#
loop_
_entity.id
_entity.type
_entity.pdbx_description
1 polymer ?
#
loop_
_entity_poly.entity_id
_entity_poly.type
_entity_poly.pdbx_seq_one_letter_code
_entity_poly.pdbx_strand_id
1 'polypeptide(L)'
;MCLPLTPPPEDVLDVAIREILMQDSPYAYSTFTTIQRYLRQFGLLPRVETHDILVEAYLRGKAVLRSGVVIRTPHAWLKRTAYNIVREKNRKLASQQPADPEVLDFLGRASYESWLSQETINHRLTVLWEAFETLRQSEPEGAELLELKTIRGLSWLEVQNHLQAQGRDVPNTDVLRQRACRAKKHLRQIFHQVESNA
;
A
#
# COMPACT_ATOMS: atom_id res chain seq x y z
N MET A 1 55.36 -12.83 4.98
CA MET A 1 54.71 -11.73 4.22
C MET A 1 53.23 -11.76 4.56
N CYS A 2 52.73 -10.77 5.30
CA CYS A 2 51.29 -10.62 5.55
C CYS A 2 50.67 -9.87 4.37
N LEU A 3 49.77 -10.52 3.63
CA LEU A 3 48.90 -9.83 2.69
C LEU A 3 47.91 -9.00 3.50
N PRO A 4 47.70 -7.70 3.19
CA PRO A 4 46.56 -6.99 3.72
C PRO A 4 45.31 -7.60 3.08
N LEU A 5 44.55 -8.39 3.84
CA LEU A 5 43.19 -8.79 3.48
C LEU A 5 42.31 -7.55 3.57
N THR A 6 42.30 -6.73 2.51
CA THR A 6 41.15 -5.87 2.29
C THR A 6 39.96 -6.79 2.04
N PRO A 7 38.89 -6.73 2.85
CA PRO A 7 37.70 -7.51 2.57
C PRO A 7 37.21 -7.18 1.15
N PRO A 8 36.72 -8.17 0.38
CA PRO A 8 36.20 -7.91 -0.95
C PRO A 8 35.15 -6.79 -0.89
N PRO A 9 35.07 -5.92 -1.91
CA PRO A 9 34.10 -4.84 -1.94
C PRO A 9 32.71 -5.42 -1.70
N GLU A 10 32.05 -4.88 -0.69
CA GLU A 10 30.81 -5.42 -0.17
C GLU A 10 29.71 -5.33 -1.24
N ASP A 11 29.03 -6.45 -1.50
CA ASP A 11 28.01 -6.52 -2.53
C ASP A 11 26.84 -5.57 -2.19
N VAL A 12 26.49 -4.69 -3.12
CA VAL A 12 25.45 -3.67 -2.95
C VAL A 12 24.08 -4.24 -2.57
N LEU A 13 23.78 -5.48 -2.95
CA LEU A 13 22.56 -6.19 -2.53
C LEU A 13 22.70 -6.77 -1.13
N ASP A 14 23.88 -7.25 -0.74
CA ASP A 14 24.11 -7.79 0.61
C ASP A 14 24.03 -6.66 1.65
N VAL A 15 24.49 -5.45 1.31
CA VAL A 15 24.27 -4.23 2.10
C VAL A 15 22.78 -3.90 2.19
N ALA A 16 22.08 -3.81 1.07
CA ALA A 16 20.66 -3.47 1.05
C ALA A 16 19.78 -4.50 1.80
N ILE A 17 20.08 -5.79 1.69
CA ILE A 17 19.34 -6.82 2.43
C ILE A 17 19.57 -6.69 3.94
N ARG A 18 20.80 -6.42 4.38
CA ARG A 18 21.04 -6.14 5.81
C ARG A 18 20.27 -4.91 6.27
N GLU A 19 20.28 -3.82 5.51
CA GLU A 19 19.48 -2.63 5.83
C GLU A 19 17.98 -2.93 5.88
N ILE A 20 17.46 -3.83 5.04
CA ILE A 20 16.06 -4.25 5.04
C ILE A 20 15.74 -5.19 6.22
N LEU A 21 16.71 -5.98 6.69
CA LEU A 21 16.52 -6.95 7.77
C LEU A 21 16.85 -6.38 9.17
N MET A 22 17.49 -5.23 9.24
CA MET A 22 17.75 -4.54 10.51
C MET A 22 16.43 -4.01 11.11
N GLN A 23 16.30 -4.24 12.42
CA GLN A 23 15.21 -3.69 13.22
C GLN A 23 15.26 -2.15 13.18
N ASP A 24 14.09 -1.51 13.04
CA ASP A 24 13.92 -0.04 12.98
C ASP A 24 14.50 0.67 11.75
N SER A 25 14.82 -0.07 10.68
CA SER A 25 15.23 0.55 9.42
C SER A 25 14.02 1.06 8.61
N PRO A 26 14.04 2.32 8.11
CA PRO A 26 13.00 2.82 7.20
C PRO A 26 12.94 2.01 5.89
N TYR A 27 14.02 1.33 5.51
CA TYR A 27 14.07 0.45 4.34
C TYR A 27 13.38 -0.88 4.58
N ALA A 28 13.42 -1.42 5.81
CA ALA A 28 12.67 -2.60 6.21
C ALA A 28 11.16 -2.35 6.01
N TYR A 29 10.64 -1.34 6.71
CA TYR A 29 9.22 -0.99 6.64
C TYR A 29 8.81 -0.67 5.20
N SER A 30 9.57 0.15 4.47
CA SER A 30 9.19 0.55 3.11
C SER A 30 9.25 -0.60 2.09
N THR A 31 10.11 -1.61 2.28
CA THR A 31 10.24 -2.73 1.34
C THR A 31 9.20 -3.81 1.61
N PHE A 32 9.07 -4.26 2.86
CA PHE A 32 8.06 -5.26 3.22
C PHE A 32 6.63 -4.75 2.94
N THR A 33 6.30 -3.51 3.31
CA THR A 33 4.97 -2.93 3.02
C THR A 33 4.70 -2.81 1.52
N THR A 34 5.73 -2.48 0.73
CA THR A 34 5.61 -2.39 -0.74
C THR A 34 5.32 -3.76 -1.35
N ILE A 35 6.03 -4.80 -0.92
CA ILE A 35 5.84 -6.17 -1.41
C ILE A 35 4.48 -6.72 -0.96
N GLN A 36 4.09 -6.52 0.30
CA GLN A 36 2.76 -6.87 0.81
C GLN A 36 1.66 -6.18 0.00
N ARG A 37 1.83 -4.90 -0.36
CA ARG A 37 0.89 -4.19 -1.22
C ARG A 37 0.77 -4.85 -2.59
N TYR A 38 1.88 -5.29 -3.21
CA TYR A 38 1.82 -6.00 -4.48
C TYR A 38 1.10 -7.34 -4.33
N LEU A 39 1.45 -8.14 -3.31
CA LEU A 39 0.78 -9.40 -3.04
C LEU A 39 -0.72 -9.23 -2.84
N ARG A 40 -1.14 -8.18 -2.12
CA ARG A 40 -2.55 -7.80 -1.97
C ARG A 40 -3.19 -7.41 -3.30
N GLN A 41 -2.52 -6.56 -4.10
CA GLN A 41 -3.02 -6.11 -5.41
C GLN A 41 -3.30 -7.29 -6.36
N PHE A 42 -2.52 -8.37 -6.27
CA PHE A 42 -2.67 -9.55 -7.11
C PHE A 42 -3.38 -10.72 -6.41
N GLY A 43 -3.96 -10.52 -5.21
CA GLY A 43 -4.67 -11.58 -4.48
C GLY A 43 -3.79 -12.76 -4.04
N LEU A 44 -2.47 -12.57 -3.94
CA LEU A 44 -1.50 -13.63 -3.63
C LEU A 44 -1.11 -13.70 -2.16
N LEU A 45 -1.50 -12.70 -1.35
CA LEU A 45 -1.13 -12.61 0.07
C LEU A 45 -1.42 -13.89 0.88
N PRO A 46 -2.53 -14.63 0.67
CA PRO A 46 -2.79 -15.87 1.43
C PRO A 46 -1.92 -17.07 1.04
N ARG A 47 -1.20 -16.98 -0.08
CA ARG A 47 -0.50 -18.12 -0.70
C ARG A 47 0.99 -17.91 -0.84
N VAL A 48 1.45 -16.68 -0.71
CA VAL A 48 2.82 -16.28 -0.99
C VAL A 48 3.27 -15.30 0.06
N GLU A 49 4.34 -15.67 0.74
CA GLU A 49 4.89 -14.86 1.80
C GLU A 49 5.73 -13.70 1.27
N THR A 50 5.78 -12.62 2.06
CA THR A 50 6.53 -11.42 1.66
C THR A 50 8.03 -11.68 1.62
N HIS A 51 8.53 -12.50 2.55
CA HIS A 51 9.94 -12.88 2.61
C HIS A 51 10.35 -13.74 1.41
N ASP A 52 9.49 -14.64 0.93
CA ASP A 52 9.75 -15.46 -0.26
C ASP A 52 9.99 -14.59 -1.50
N ILE A 53 9.17 -13.56 -1.68
CA ILE A 53 9.33 -12.61 -2.79
C ILE A 53 10.65 -11.83 -2.65
N LEU A 54 11.00 -11.40 -1.44
CA LEU A 54 12.24 -10.67 -1.20
C LEU A 54 13.48 -11.55 -1.45
N VAL A 55 13.47 -12.80 -0.98
CA VAL A 55 14.52 -13.79 -1.22
C VAL A 55 14.66 -14.08 -2.72
N GLU A 56 13.56 -14.30 -3.43
CA GLU A 56 13.58 -14.52 -4.87
C GLU A 56 14.12 -13.28 -5.62
N ALA A 57 13.73 -12.07 -5.21
CA ALA A 57 14.25 -10.83 -5.78
C ALA A 57 15.76 -10.71 -5.55
N TYR A 58 16.24 -10.99 -4.34
CA TYR A 58 17.67 -11.02 -4.01
C TYR A 58 18.44 -12.01 -4.90
N LEU A 59 17.96 -13.25 -5.04
CA LEU A 59 18.62 -14.27 -5.85
C LEU A 59 18.71 -13.86 -7.33
N ARG A 60 17.64 -13.28 -7.89
CA ARG A 60 17.67 -12.71 -9.25
C ARG A 60 18.68 -11.56 -9.34
N GLY A 61 18.79 -10.74 -8.30
CA GLY A 61 19.78 -9.67 -8.20
C GLY A 61 21.21 -10.20 -8.21
N LYS A 62 21.52 -11.25 -7.44
CA LYS A 62 22.85 -11.88 -7.45
C LYS A 62 23.21 -12.45 -8.82
N ALA A 63 22.25 -13.02 -9.54
CA ALA A 63 22.46 -13.48 -10.91
C ALA A 63 22.81 -12.31 -11.86
N VAL A 64 22.13 -11.17 -11.71
CA VAL A 64 22.40 -9.94 -12.47
C VAL A 64 23.80 -9.39 -12.17
N LEU A 65 24.22 -9.34 -10.90
CA LEU A 65 25.56 -8.90 -10.54
C LEU A 65 26.65 -9.82 -11.10
N ARG A 66 26.44 -11.15 -11.07
CA ARG A 66 27.37 -12.12 -11.69
C ARG A 66 27.51 -11.94 -13.20
N SER A 67 26.49 -11.42 -13.88
CA SER A 67 26.54 -11.10 -15.31
C SER A 67 27.30 -9.79 -15.63
N GLY A 68 27.81 -9.08 -14.61
CA GLY A 68 28.55 -7.82 -14.78
C GLY A 68 27.66 -6.57 -14.85
N VAL A 69 26.34 -6.72 -14.67
CA VAL A 69 25.42 -5.58 -14.69
C VAL A 69 25.48 -4.85 -13.34
N VAL A 70 25.67 -3.53 -13.40
CA VAL A 70 25.78 -2.68 -12.21
C VAL A 70 24.39 -2.28 -11.69
N ILE A 71 24.09 -2.62 -10.43
CA ILE A 71 22.89 -2.18 -9.73
C ILE A 71 23.22 -0.94 -8.90
N ARG A 72 22.78 0.24 -9.35
CA ARG A 72 23.06 1.52 -8.66
C ARG A 72 22.15 1.79 -7.46
N THR A 73 20.89 1.37 -7.53
CA THR A 73 19.86 1.66 -6.53
C THR A 73 19.24 0.35 -6.03
N PRO A 74 19.90 -0.39 -5.12
CA PRO A 74 19.53 -1.78 -4.79
C PRO A 74 18.12 -1.88 -4.19
N HIS A 75 17.71 -0.95 -3.31
CA HIS A 75 16.35 -0.92 -2.75
C HIS A 75 15.25 -0.78 -3.81
N ALA A 76 15.41 0.16 -4.75
CA ALA A 76 14.45 0.37 -5.83
C ALA A 76 14.43 -0.81 -6.79
N TRP A 77 15.62 -1.40 -7.05
CA TRP A 77 15.76 -2.58 -7.88
C TRP A 77 15.02 -3.78 -7.26
N LEU A 78 15.22 -4.04 -5.97
CA LEU A 78 14.53 -5.11 -5.24
C LEU A 78 13.01 -4.94 -5.28
N LYS A 79 12.50 -3.72 -5.05
CA LYS A 79 11.05 -3.44 -5.12
C LYS A 79 10.49 -3.66 -6.52
N ARG A 80 11.22 -3.25 -7.58
CA ARG A 80 10.81 -3.46 -8.97
C ARG A 80 10.81 -4.94 -9.34
N THR A 81 11.86 -5.67 -8.95
CA THR A 81 11.97 -7.11 -9.20
C THR A 81 10.90 -7.89 -8.44
N ALA A 82 10.62 -7.51 -7.19
CA ALA A 82 9.52 -8.08 -6.41
C ALA A 82 8.16 -7.92 -7.11
N TYR A 83 7.85 -6.75 -7.65
CA TYR A 83 6.63 -6.54 -8.44
C TYR A 83 6.54 -7.51 -9.63
N ASN A 84 7.65 -7.67 -10.38
CA ASN A 84 7.70 -8.59 -11.52
C ASN A 84 7.48 -10.04 -11.09
N ILE A 85 8.11 -10.48 -9.99
CA ILE A 85 7.94 -11.83 -9.44
C ILE A 85 6.47 -12.07 -9.06
N VAL A 86 5.84 -11.13 -8.35
CA VAL A 86 4.42 -11.22 -7.98
C VAL A 86 3.54 -11.34 -9.22
N ARG A 87 3.78 -10.51 -10.24
CA ARG A 87 3.06 -10.56 -11.52
C ARG A 87 3.26 -11.90 -12.24
N GLU A 88 4.48 -12.44 -12.26
CA GLU A 88 4.78 -13.75 -12.84
C GLU A 88 4.07 -14.89 -12.11
N LYS A 89 4.07 -14.88 -10.76
CA LYS A 89 3.35 -15.87 -9.95
C LYS A 89 1.84 -15.80 -10.20
N ASN A 90 1.26 -14.59 -10.27
CA ASN A 90 -0.15 -14.42 -10.61
C ASN A 90 -0.47 -14.99 -11.99
N ARG A 91 0.34 -14.69 -13.00
CA ARG A 91 0.13 -15.22 -14.36
C ARG A 91 0.22 -16.74 -14.41
N LYS A 92 1.16 -17.34 -13.66
CA LYS A 92 1.28 -18.80 -13.56
C LYS A 92 0.04 -19.43 -12.94
N LEU A 93 -0.48 -18.85 -11.86
CA LEU A 93 -1.70 -19.33 -11.20
C LEU A 93 -2.93 -19.17 -12.12
N ALA A 94 -3.07 -18.05 -12.81
CA ALA A 94 -4.15 -17.83 -13.77
C ALA A 94 -4.09 -18.82 -14.95
N SER A 95 -2.91 -19.23 -15.39
CA SER A 95 -2.76 -20.27 -16.42
C SER A 95 -3.00 -21.70 -15.93
N GLN A 96 -3.02 -21.91 -14.61
CA GLN A 96 -3.15 -23.23 -13.98
C GLN A 96 -4.54 -23.49 -13.39
N GLN A 97 -5.39 -22.48 -13.26
CA GLN A 97 -6.78 -22.66 -12.84
C GLN A 97 -7.70 -22.87 -14.06
N PRO A 98 -8.56 -23.90 -14.08
CA PRO A 98 -9.71 -23.90 -14.99
C PRO A 98 -10.57 -22.68 -14.65
N ALA A 99 -11.06 -21.99 -15.69
CA ALA A 99 -11.79 -20.73 -15.60
C ALA A 99 -13.18 -20.93 -14.99
N ASP A 100 -13.24 -21.21 -13.69
CA ASP A 100 -14.49 -21.21 -12.94
C ASP A 100 -14.62 -19.88 -12.16
N PRO A 101 -15.50 -18.95 -12.60
CA PRO A 101 -15.67 -17.64 -11.99
C PRO A 101 -16.08 -17.69 -10.51
N GLU A 102 -16.76 -18.76 -10.07
CA GLU A 102 -17.21 -18.91 -8.68
C GLU A 102 -16.04 -19.13 -7.71
N VAL A 103 -15.01 -19.86 -8.14
CA VAL A 103 -13.81 -20.14 -7.32
C VAL A 103 -12.97 -18.87 -7.15
N LEU A 104 -12.94 -18.00 -8.15
CA LEU A 104 -12.25 -16.70 -8.10
C LEU A 104 -12.91 -15.74 -7.10
N ASP A 105 -14.25 -15.70 -7.07
CA ASP A 105 -15.00 -14.88 -6.11
C ASP A 105 -14.88 -15.45 -4.68
N PHE A 106 -14.87 -16.78 -4.53
CA PHE A 106 -14.66 -17.44 -3.24
C PHE A 106 -13.26 -17.18 -2.65
N LEU A 107 -12.20 -17.27 -3.46
CA LEU A 107 -10.83 -17.00 -3.02
C LEU A 107 -10.56 -15.51 -2.76
N GLY A 108 -11.22 -14.62 -3.52
CA GLY A 108 -11.21 -13.20 -3.28
C GLY A 108 -11.81 -12.83 -1.92
N ARG A 109 -12.97 -13.43 -1.58
CA ARG A 109 -13.69 -13.21 -0.32
C ARG A 109 -12.97 -13.83 0.89
N ALA A 110 -12.49 -15.06 0.77
CA ALA A 110 -11.76 -15.74 1.85
C ALA A 110 -10.45 -15.04 2.26
N SER A 111 -9.85 -14.25 1.36
CA SER A 111 -8.62 -13.49 1.65
C SER A 111 -8.84 -12.21 2.48
N TYR A 112 -10.07 -11.72 2.58
CA TYR A 112 -10.39 -10.51 3.36
C TYR A 112 -10.75 -10.84 4.82
N GLU A 113 -11.25 -12.05 5.07
CA GLU A 113 -11.75 -12.48 6.38
C GLU A 113 -10.69 -13.13 7.28
N SER A 114 -9.52 -13.47 6.75
CA SER A 114 -8.61 -14.43 7.42
C SER A 114 -7.62 -13.83 8.46
N TRP A 115 -7.59 -12.52 8.74
CA TRP A 115 -6.63 -11.98 9.74
C TRP A 115 -7.14 -10.85 10.63
N LEU A 116 -8.38 -10.39 10.44
CA LEU A 116 -9.06 -9.49 11.39
C LEU A 116 -10.33 -10.23 11.78
N SER A 117 -10.52 -10.52 13.07
CA SER A 117 -11.83 -11.00 13.52
C SER A 117 -12.90 -10.01 13.04
N GLN A 118 -14.09 -10.51 12.71
CA GLN A 118 -15.23 -9.64 12.36
C GLN A 118 -15.42 -8.53 13.39
N GLU A 119 -15.13 -8.83 14.65
CA GLU A 119 -15.09 -7.89 15.77
C GLU A 119 -14.05 -6.78 15.60
N THR A 120 -12.83 -7.08 15.14
CA THR A 120 -11.80 -6.06 14.86
C THR A 120 -12.20 -5.16 13.69
N ILE A 121 -12.83 -5.73 12.65
CA ILE A 121 -13.34 -4.95 11.52
C ILE A 121 -14.45 -4.02 11.98
N ASN A 122 -15.43 -4.55 12.72
CA ASN A 122 -16.54 -3.78 13.25
C ASN A 122 -16.04 -2.66 14.17
N HIS A 123 -15.10 -2.94 15.07
CA HIS A 123 -14.51 -1.94 15.95
C HIS A 123 -13.83 -0.81 15.16
N ARG A 124 -13.01 -1.14 14.15
CA ARG A 124 -12.37 -0.13 13.30
C ARG A 124 -13.36 0.69 12.48
N LEU A 125 -14.45 0.08 12.02
CA LEU A 125 -15.53 0.78 11.33
C LEU A 125 -16.24 1.76 12.28
N THR A 126 -16.50 1.36 13.52
CA THR A 126 -17.08 2.23 14.56
C THR A 126 -16.16 3.43 14.83
N VAL A 127 -14.88 3.21 15.09
CA VAL A 127 -13.89 4.28 15.33
C VAL A 127 -13.80 5.22 14.13
N LEU A 128 -13.80 4.68 12.90
CA LEU A 128 -13.79 5.48 11.68
C LEU A 128 -15.05 6.32 11.54
N TRP A 129 -16.21 5.75 11.86
CA TRP A 129 -17.49 6.45 11.82
C TRP A 129 -17.53 7.61 12.81
N GLU A 130 -17.13 7.38 14.06
CA GLU A 130 -17.05 8.41 15.10
C GLU A 130 -16.07 9.54 14.72
N ALA A 131 -14.92 9.18 14.15
CA ALA A 131 -13.96 10.17 13.66
C ALA A 131 -14.53 11.00 12.50
N PHE A 132 -15.33 10.37 11.63
CA PHE A 132 -15.98 11.06 10.52
C PHE A 132 -17.10 12.00 10.99
N GLU A 133 -17.90 11.59 11.98
CA GLU A 133 -18.91 12.47 12.60
C GLU A 133 -18.28 13.66 13.32
N THR A 134 -17.17 13.45 14.02
CA THR A 134 -16.38 14.54 14.62
C THR A 134 -15.86 15.52 13.56
N LEU A 135 -15.39 15.01 12.41
CA LEU A 135 -15.01 15.86 11.29
C LEU A 135 -16.22 16.63 10.72
N ARG A 136 -17.37 15.98 10.60
CA ARG A 136 -18.60 16.61 10.09
C ARG A 136 -19.06 17.78 10.98
N GLN A 137 -18.84 17.69 12.29
CA GLN A 137 -19.14 18.77 13.24
C GLN A 137 -18.12 19.91 13.20
N SER A 138 -16.82 19.60 13.05
CA SER A 138 -15.75 20.60 13.09
C SER A 138 -15.46 21.27 11.72
N GLU A 139 -15.59 20.52 10.62
CA GLU A 139 -15.28 20.96 9.26
C GLU A 139 -16.32 20.38 8.25
N PRO A 140 -17.58 20.85 8.28
CA PRO A 140 -18.69 20.26 7.51
C PRO A 140 -18.45 20.29 6.00
N GLU A 141 -17.88 21.37 5.47
CA GLU A 141 -17.52 21.48 4.05
C GLU A 141 -16.46 20.44 3.66
N GLY A 142 -15.47 20.21 4.52
CA GLY A 142 -14.42 19.22 4.30
C GLY A 142 -14.97 17.80 4.29
N ALA A 143 -15.87 17.49 5.23
CA ALA A 143 -16.55 16.21 5.31
C ALA A 143 -17.43 15.94 4.08
N GLU A 144 -18.19 16.94 3.62
CA GLU A 144 -19.02 16.86 2.41
C GLU A 144 -18.17 16.57 1.16
N LEU A 145 -17.02 17.25 1.01
CA LEU A 145 -16.09 16.98 -0.09
C LEU A 145 -15.54 15.54 -0.06
N LEU A 146 -15.23 15.02 1.13
CA LEU A 146 -14.76 13.64 1.26
C LEU A 146 -15.86 12.62 0.93
N GLU A 147 -17.11 12.88 1.33
CA GLU A 147 -18.26 12.04 1.00
C GLU A 147 -18.49 12.00 -0.52
N LEU A 148 -18.60 13.16 -1.16
CA LEU A 148 -18.84 13.25 -2.60
C LEU A 148 -17.72 12.58 -3.41
N LYS A 149 -16.46 12.77 -2.99
CA LYS A 149 -15.30 12.24 -3.72
C LYS A 149 -15.06 10.76 -3.49
N THR A 150 -15.25 10.28 -2.26
CA THR A 150 -14.80 8.95 -1.81
C THR A 150 -15.95 7.95 -1.78
N ILE A 151 -17.11 8.36 -1.26
CA ILE A 151 -18.28 7.48 -1.13
C ILE A 151 -19.08 7.49 -2.43
N ARG A 152 -19.35 8.68 -2.99
CA ARG A 152 -20.12 8.81 -4.25
C ARG A 152 -19.27 8.71 -5.51
N GLY A 153 -17.95 8.70 -5.38
CA GLY A 153 -17.01 8.48 -6.48
C GLY A 153 -16.93 9.60 -7.52
N LEU A 154 -17.53 10.77 -7.26
CA LEU A 154 -17.61 11.86 -8.24
C LEU A 154 -16.22 12.41 -8.62
N SER A 155 -16.04 12.81 -9.87
CA SER A 155 -14.88 13.58 -10.32
C SER A 155 -14.90 15.00 -9.73
N TRP A 156 -13.77 15.70 -9.72
CA TRP A 156 -13.72 17.07 -9.17
C TRP A 156 -14.62 18.05 -9.91
N LEU A 157 -14.79 17.87 -11.21
CA LEU A 157 -15.71 18.66 -12.02
C LEU A 157 -17.17 18.37 -11.62
N GLU A 158 -17.53 17.10 -11.42
CA GLU A 158 -18.87 16.72 -10.94
C GLU A 158 -19.14 17.20 -9.52
N VAL A 159 -18.14 17.18 -8.63
CA VAL A 159 -18.24 17.77 -7.29
C VAL A 159 -18.50 19.27 -7.37
N GLN A 160 -17.76 19.97 -8.23
CA GLN A 160 -17.97 21.41 -8.43
C GLN A 160 -19.38 21.71 -8.95
N ASN A 161 -19.82 20.99 -9.99
CA ASN A 161 -21.16 21.14 -10.56
C ASN A 161 -22.25 20.81 -9.52
N HIS A 162 -22.03 19.78 -8.69
CA HIS A 162 -22.95 19.40 -7.62
C HIS A 162 -23.12 20.53 -6.60
N LEU A 163 -22.01 21.15 -6.17
CA LEU A 163 -22.03 22.26 -5.22
C LEU A 163 -22.62 23.55 -5.82
N GLN A 164 -22.39 23.80 -7.12
CA GLN A 164 -23.00 24.93 -7.84
C GLN A 164 -24.50 24.75 -8.01
N ALA A 165 -24.97 23.53 -8.29
CA ALA A 165 -26.39 23.21 -8.38
C ALA A 165 -27.13 23.41 -7.04
N GLN A 166 -26.41 23.37 -5.91
CA GLN A 166 -26.93 23.71 -4.59
C GLN A 166 -26.90 25.23 -4.29
N GLY A 167 -26.54 26.06 -5.27
CA GLY A 167 -26.51 27.52 -5.15
C GLY A 167 -25.31 28.08 -4.37
N ARG A 168 -24.25 27.28 -4.17
CA ARG A 168 -23.03 27.76 -3.51
C ARG A 168 -22.10 28.41 -4.53
N ASP A 169 -21.37 29.44 -4.07
CA ASP A 169 -20.22 29.95 -4.81
C ASP A 169 -19.03 28.99 -4.62
N VAL A 170 -18.71 28.24 -5.67
CA VAL A 170 -17.77 27.13 -5.58
C VAL A 170 -16.42 27.54 -6.18
N PRO A 171 -15.34 27.52 -5.39
CA PRO A 171 -14.02 27.85 -5.90
C PRO A 171 -13.54 26.81 -6.93
N ASN A 172 -12.49 27.15 -7.67
CA ASN A 172 -11.87 26.27 -8.68
C ASN A 172 -11.55 24.87 -8.10
N THR A 173 -11.56 23.85 -8.94
CA THR A 173 -11.33 22.44 -8.59
C THR A 173 -10.05 22.21 -7.80
N ASP A 174 -9.00 23.01 -8.04
CA ASP A 174 -7.75 22.94 -7.28
C ASP A 174 -7.92 23.32 -5.81
N VAL A 175 -8.77 24.31 -5.52
CA VAL A 175 -9.09 24.72 -4.15
C VAL A 175 -9.91 23.63 -3.46
N LEU A 176 -10.90 23.05 -4.15
CA LEU A 176 -11.69 21.92 -3.62
C LEU A 176 -10.79 20.73 -3.28
N ARG A 177 -9.82 20.43 -4.16
CA ARG A 177 -8.84 19.37 -3.94
C ARG A 177 -7.96 19.63 -2.72
N GLN A 178 -7.46 20.86 -2.57
CA GLN A 178 -6.67 21.24 -1.41
C GLN A 178 -7.48 21.17 -0.11
N ARG A 179 -8.74 21.62 -0.12
CA ARG A 179 -9.65 21.50 1.03
C ARG A 179 -9.89 20.04 1.40
N ALA A 180 -10.20 19.18 0.44
CA ALA A 180 -10.35 17.75 0.70
C ALA A 180 -9.05 17.08 1.21
N CYS A 181 -7.88 17.52 0.74
CA CYS A 181 -6.60 17.06 1.28
C CYS A 181 -6.41 17.45 2.75
N ARG A 182 -6.78 18.69 3.12
CA ARG A 182 -6.73 19.17 4.52
C ARG A 182 -7.71 18.39 5.39
N ALA A 183 -8.97 18.27 4.94
CA ALA A 183 -10.00 17.50 5.63
C ALA A 183 -9.58 16.03 5.83
N LYS A 184 -8.95 15.39 4.84
CA LYS A 184 -8.44 14.02 4.97
C LYS A 184 -7.31 13.92 6.00
N LYS A 185 -6.42 14.92 6.06
CA LYS A 185 -5.35 14.97 7.07
C LYS A 185 -5.95 15.14 8.46
N HIS A 186 -6.95 16.01 8.59
CA HIS A 186 -7.66 16.25 9.83
C HIS A 186 -8.42 15.00 10.31
N LEU A 187 -9.16 14.33 9.41
CA LEU A 187 -9.82 13.05 9.69
C LEU A 187 -8.86 12.01 10.25
N ARG A 188 -7.63 11.91 9.69
CA ARG A 188 -6.62 10.99 10.20
C ARG A 188 -6.18 11.35 11.63
N GLN A 189 -6.06 12.63 11.95
CA GLN A 189 -5.69 13.07 13.29
C GLN A 189 -6.80 12.73 14.30
N ILE A 190 -8.06 13.02 13.95
CA ILE A 190 -9.22 12.66 14.75
C ILE A 190 -9.28 11.14 14.94
N PHE A 191 -9.12 10.37 13.86
CA PHE A 191 -9.11 8.90 13.93
C PHE A 191 -8.10 8.37 14.95
N HIS A 192 -6.86 8.86 14.93
CA HIS A 192 -5.85 8.44 15.91
C HIS A 192 -6.16 8.89 17.34
N GLN A 193 -6.84 10.02 17.53
CA GLN A 193 -7.29 10.46 18.85
C GLN A 193 -8.41 9.56 19.39
N VAL A 194 -9.40 9.23 18.57
CA VAL A 194 -10.50 8.32 18.95
C VAL A 194 -9.94 6.92 19.20
N GLU A 195 -9.06 6.41 18.33
CA GLU A 195 -8.40 5.10 18.49
C GLU A 195 -7.52 5.01 19.75
N SER A 196 -6.96 6.12 20.21
CA SER A 196 -6.16 6.14 21.46
C SER A 196 -7.01 6.22 22.74
N ASN A 197 -8.28 6.61 22.61
CA ASN A 197 -9.22 6.79 23.74
C ASN A 197 -10.22 5.62 23.87
N ALA A 198 -10.27 4.72 22.89
CA ALA A 198 -11.11 3.53 22.85
C ALA A 198 -10.35 2.30 23.36
#